data_AF-A0A3D8PAD9-F1
#
_entry.id   AF-A0A3D8PAD9-F1
#
_cell.length_a   1.000
_cell.length_b   1.000
_cell.length_c   1.000
_cell.angle_alpha   90.00
_cell.angle_beta   90.00
_cell.angle_gamma   90.00
#
_symmetry.space_group_name_H-M   'P 1'
#
loop_
_entity.id
_entity.type
_entity.pdbx_description
1 polymer ?
#
loop_
_entity_poly.entity_id
_entity_poly.type
_entity_poly.pdbx_seq_one_letter_code
_entity_poly.pdbx_strand_id
1 'polypeptide(L)'
;DPHRRHRAGLPQKAAERLKAAAATLRDDPVLHDLALLKAVMAAGPAMDAAERDRLLAELSKPGAPFELLALEQKAVALIGAGRTEDAVMLIGQIQQKDGLSESLRRRLSEMMITLGAEPRQGEGAGPQTVPQPLPGPAPN
;
A
#
# COMPACT_ATOMS: atom_id res chain seq x y z
N ASP A 1 18.86 24.31 12.56
CA ASP A 1 19.65 23.24 11.92
C ASP A 1 19.67 23.42 10.39
N PRO A 2 20.76 23.96 9.82
CA PRO A 2 20.90 24.24 8.39
C PRO A 2 21.04 22.98 7.52
N HIS A 3 21.42 21.82 8.08
CA HIS A 3 21.52 20.56 7.34
C HIS A 3 20.15 19.99 6.96
N ARG A 4 19.11 20.31 7.75
CA ARG A 4 17.72 19.90 7.47
C ARG A 4 17.14 20.58 6.22
N ARG A 5 17.59 21.81 5.90
CA ARG A 5 17.09 22.59 4.74
C ARG A 5 17.68 22.11 3.40
N HIS A 6 18.95 21.68 3.38
CA HIS A 6 19.59 21.21 2.15
C HIS A 6 19.07 19.82 1.73
N ARG A 7 18.77 18.94 2.71
CA ARG A 7 18.17 17.63 2.46
C ARG A 7 16.69 17.73 2.06
N ALA A 8 16.00 18.80 2.45
CA ALA A 8 14.58 19.00 2.15
C ALA A 8 14.28 19.40 0.70
N GLY A 9 15.29 19.67 -0.14
CA GLY A 9 15.10 20.03 -1.56
C GLY A 9 15.68 19.02 -2.56
N LEU A 10 16.51 18.07 -2.10
CA LEU A 10 17.05 16.99 -2.95
C LEU A 10 15.95 16.02 -3.43
N PRO A 11 14.97 15.61 -2.59
CA PRO A 11 13.92 14.69 -3.01
C PRO A 11 13.02 15.28 -4.11
N GLN A 12 12.70 16.58 -4.02
CA GLN A 12 11.91 17.30 -5.03
C GLN A 12 12.70 17.47 -6.31
N LYS A 13 13.97 17.88 -6.22
CA LYS A 13 14.88 17.95 -7.37
C LYS A 13 15.07 16.58 -8.05
N ALA A 14 14.99 15.48 -7.30
CA ALA A 14 15.03 14.13 -7.85
C ALA A 14 13.70 13.78 -8.54
N ALA A 15 12.56 14.07 -7.91
CA ALA A 15 11.25 13.86 -8.51
C ALA A 15 11.05 14.63 -9.82
N GLU A 16 11.46 15.90 -9.87
CA GLU A 16 11.40 16.70 -11.11
C GLU A 16 12.28 16.11 -12.22
N ARG A 17 13.50 15.65 -11.89
CA ARG A 17 14.37 14.96 -12.87
C ARG A 17 13.75 13.67 -13.39
N LEU A 18 13.11 12.90 -12.51
CA LEU A 18 12.45 11.64 -12.87
C LEU A 18 11.22 11.90 -13.76
N LYS A 19 10.41 12.93 -13.47
CA LYS A 19 9.31 13.36 -14.35
C LYS A 19 9.82 13.82 -15.72
N ALA A 20 10.90 14.61 -15.74
CA ALA A 20 11.52 15.04 -16.99
C ALA A 20 12.04 13.84 -17.81
N ALA A 21 12.66 12.85 -17.15
CA ALA A 21 13.08 11.62 -17.82
C ALA A 21 11.89 10.84 -18.39
N ALA A 22 10.80 10.68 -17.61
CA ALA A 22 9.57 10.01 -18.08
C ALA A 22 9.05 10.66 -19.38
N ALA A 23 9.00 11.99 -19.46
CA ALA A 23 8.57 12.72 -20.66
C ALA A 23 9.40 12.41 -21.94
N THR A 24 10.63 11.90 -21.80
CA THR A 24 11.50 11.48 -22.92
C THR A 24 11.36 10.00 -23.30
N LEU A 25 10.80 9.16 -22.42
CA LEU A 25 10.73 7.69 -22.57
C LEU A 25 9.47 7.24 -23.32
N ARG A 26 9.10 7.93 -24.40
CA ARG A 26 7.84 7.68 -25.12
C ARG A 26 7.75 6.31 -25.78
N ASP A 27 8.90 5.74 -26.15
CA ASP A 27 9.00 4.44 -26.81
C ASP A 27 9.22 3.28 -25.83
N ASP A 28 9.39 3.56 -24.53
CA ASP A 28 9.55 2.56 -23.48
C ASP A 28 8.54 2.82 -22.35
N PRO A 29 7.31 2.29 -22.46
CA PRO A 29 6.25 2.53 -21.47
C PRO A 29 6.62 1.97 -20.09
N VAL A 30 7.43 0.92 -20.01
CA VAL A 30 7.84 0.34 -18.72
C VAL A 30 8.82 1.27 -18.00
N LEU A 31 9.83 1.79 -18.70
CA LEU A 31 10.75 2.76 -18.11
C LEU A 31 10.07 4.10 -17.81
N HIS A 32 9.13 4.54 -18.66
CA HIS A 32 8.28 5.70 -18.40
C HIS A 32 7.55 5.55 -17.06
N ASP A 33 6.82 4.44 -16.87
CA ASP A 33 6.03 4.19 -15.67
C ASP A 33 6.90 4.02 -14.41
N LEU A 34 8.07 3.39 -14.56
CA LEU A 34 9.05 3.27 -13.49
C LEU A 34 9.54 4.65 -13.04
N ALA A 35 9.84 5.54 -13.98
CA ALA A 35 10.31 6.89 -13.68
C ALA A 35 9.22 7.69 -12.94
N LEU A 36 7.96 7.60 -13.34
CA LEU A 36 6.84 8.24 -12.64
C LEU A 36 6.65 7.68 -11.22
N LEU A 37 6.68 6.35 -11.05
CA LEU A 37 6.60 5.74 -9.72
C LEU A 37 7.74 6.22 -8.81
N LYS A 38 8.98 6.26 -9.33
CA LYS A 38 10.13 6.76 -8.58
C LYS A 38 10.01 8.24 -8.26
N ALA A 39 9.40 9.05 -9.14
CA ALA A 39 9.15 10.46 -8.86
C ALA A 39 8.18 10.63 -7.67
N VAL A 40 7.11 9.83 -7.61
CA VAL A 40 6.18 9.80 -6.47
C VAL A 40 6.91 9.43 -5.18
N MET A 41 7.70 8.35 -5.21
CA MET A 41 8.46 7.89 -4.03
C MET A 41 9.50 8.92 -3.57
N ALA A 42 10.17 9.60 -4.51
CA ALA A 42 11.17 10.61 -4.20
C ALA A 42 10.53 11.87 -3.59
N ALA A 43 9.44 12.38 -4.15
CA ALA A 43 8.76 13.55 -3.62
C ALA A 43 8.04 13.26 -2.29
N GLY A 44 7.49 12.06 -2.13
CA GLY A 44 6.78 11.64 -0.92
C GLY A 44 5.64 12.62 -0.55
N PRO A 45 5.50 12.98 0.74
CA PRO A 45 4.47 13.93 1.19
C PRO A 45 4.57 15.34 0.61
N ALA A 46 5.72 15.71 0.02
CA ALA A 46 5.89 17.03 -0.58
C ALA A 46 5.35 17.13 -2.01
N MET A 47 4.97 16.01 -2.63
CA MET A 47 4.23 16.03 -3.90
C MET A 47 2.83 16.59 -3.67
N ASP A 48 2.33 17.38 -4.62
CA ASP A 48 0.92 17.77 -4.63
C ASP A 48 0.02 16.53 -4.56
N ALA A 49 -1.02 16.60 -3.73
CA ALA A 49 -1.87 15.45 -3.47
C ALA A 49 -2.64 15.01 -4.72
N ALA A 50 -3.17 15.96 -5.50
CA ALA A 50 -3.92 15.65 -6.71
C ALA A 50 -3.01 15.10 -7.81
N GLU A 51 -1.79 15.64 -7.95
CA GLU A 51 -0.77 15.08 -8.85
C GLU A 51 -0.43 13.63 -8.46
N ARG A 52 -0.10 13.40 -7.18
CA ARG A 52 0.22 12.07 -6.66
C ARG A 52 -0.90 11.07 -6.91
N ASP A 53 -2.14 11.45 -6.60
CA ASP A 53 -3.30 10.57 -6.74
C ASP A 53 -3.58 10.22 -8.21
N ARG A 54 -3.44 11.18 -9.14
CA ARG A 54 -3.54 10.93 -10.58
C ARG A 54 -2.47 9.95 -11.07
N LEU A 55 -1.21 10.19 -10.73
CA LEU A 55 -0.10 9.32 -11.15
C LEU A 55 -0.29 7.90 -10.61
N LEU A 56 -0.63 7.77 -9.33
CA LEU A 56 -0.85 6.46 -8.72
C LEU A 56 -2.12 5.77 -9.25
N ALA A 57 -3.16 6.51 -9.64
CA ALA A 57 -4.34 5.95 -10.28
C ALA A 57 -4.01 5.28 -11.62
N GLU A 58 -3.17 5.93 -12.42
CA GLU A 58 -2.71 5.38 -13.70
C GLU A 58 -1.79 4.16 -13.50
N LEU A 59 -0.79 4.28 -12.62
CA LEU A 59 0.22 3.23 -12.38
C LEU A 59 -0.35 2.00 -11.65
N SER A 60 -1.51 2.14 -10.99
CA SER A 60 -2.17 1.04 -10.28
C SER A 60 -3.30 0.40 -11.08
N LYS A 61 -3.38 0.62 -12.40
CA LYS A 61 -4.36 -0.06 -13.23
C LYS A 61 -4.13 -1.58 -13.21
N PRO A 62 -5.19 -2.41 -13.25
CA PRO A 62 -5.04 -3.86 -13.31
C PRO A 62 -4.12 -4.30 -14.45
N GLY A 63 -3.11 -5.12 -14.13
CA GLY A 63 -2.14 -5.62 -15.10
C GLY A 63 -1.01 -4.65 -15.44
N ALA A 64 -0.97 -3.46 -14.84
CA ALA A 64 0.16 -2.55 -15.01
C ALA A 64 1.45 -3.15 -14.41
N PRO A 65 2.64 -2.91 -15.01
CA PRO A 65 3.89 -3.52 -14.56
C PRO A 65 4.22 -3.27 -13.09
N PHE A 66 3.78 -2.14 -12.55
CA PHE A 66 4.04 -1.72 -11.18
C PHE A 66 2.77 -1.61 -10.33
N GLU A 67 1.67 -2.28 -10.72
CA GLU A 67 0.37 -2.18 -10.08
C GLU A 67 0.46 -2.29 -8.55
N LEU A 68 1.07 -3.36 -8.04
CA LEU A 68 1.15 -3.64 -6.61
C LEU A 68 1.99 -2.62 -5.84
N LEU A 69 3.05 -2.10 -6.47
CA LEU A 69 3.89 -1.06 -5.86
C LEU A 69 3.16 0.29 -5.86
N ALA A 70 2.41 0.60 -6.91
CA ALA A 70 1.60 1.82 -6.95
C ALA A 70 0.47 1.77 -5.91
N LEU A 71 -0.19 0.62 -5.73
CA LEU A 71 -1.18 0.42 -4.66
C LEU A 71 -0.55 0.57 -3.27
N GLU A 72 0.67 0.04 -3.06
CA GLU A 72 1.42 0.28 -1.81
C GLU A 72 1.64 1.78 -1.57
N GLN A 73 2.06 2.54 -2.59
CA GLN A 73 2.25 3.98 -2.45
C GLN A 73 0.94 4.73 -2.19
N LYS A 74 -0.21 4.25 -2.70
CA LYS A 74 -1.53 4.80 -2.33
C LYS A 74 -1.83 4.57 -0.86
N ALA A 75 -1.52 3.41 -0.32
CA ALA A 75 -1.68 3.13 1.12
C ALA A 75 -0.81 4.09 1.95
N VAL A 76 0.45 4.30 1.57
CA VAL A 76 1.34 5.28 2.23
C VAL A 76 0.75 6.70 2.18
N ALA A 77 0.18 7.11 1.04
CA ALA A 77 -0.46 8.41 0.89
C ALA A 77 -1.71 8.57 1.79
N LEU A 78 -2.54 7.52 1.90
CA LEU A 78 -3.70 7.50 2.80
C LEU A 78 -3.27 7.63 4.27
N ILE A 79 -2.24 6.89 4.68
CA ILE A 79 -1.66 6.98 6.02
C ILE A 79 -1.16 8.40 6.30
N GLY A 80 -0.41 8.98 5.36
CA GLY A 80 0.11 10.36 5.50
C GLY A 80 -0.99 11.42 5.55
N ALA A 81 -2.16 11.15 4.99
CA ALA A 81 -3.35 12.01 5.06
C ALA A 81 -4.23 11.75 6.31
N GLY A 82 -3.83 10.85 7.20
CA GLY A 82 -4.62 10.46 8.37
C GLY A 82 -5.86 9.62 8.05
N ARG A 83 -5.97 9.10 6.83
CA ARG A 83 -7.07 8.23 6.37
C ARG A 83 -6.74 6.77 6.68
N THR A 84 -6.63 6.45 7.96
CA THR A 84 -6.11 5.17 8.45
C THR A 84 -7.00 4.00 8.08
N GLU A 85 -8.31 4.16 8.14
CA GLU A 85 -9.29 3.10 7.83
C GLU A 85 -9.24 2.74 6.35
N ASP A 86 -9.16 3.76 5.48
CA ASP A 86 -9.02 3.56 4.03
C ASP A 86 -7.71 2.85 3.69
N ALA A 87 -6.62 3.20 4.39
CA ALA A 87 -5.33 2.53 4.21
C ALA A 87 -5.41 1.04 4.61
N VAL A 88 -6.04 0.73 5.75
CA VAL A 88 -6.24 -0.65 6.21
C VAL A 88 -7.08 -1.46 5.22
N MET A 89 -8.18 -0.88 4.71
CA MET A 89 -9.00 -1.51 3.69
C MET A 89 -8.20 -1.81 2.42
N LEU A 90 -7.46 -0.82 1.93
CA LEU A 90 -6.63 -0.97 0.73
C LEU A 90 -5.53 -2.03 0.93
N ILE A 91 -4.81 -2.01 2.05
CA ILE A 91 -3.77 -3.01 2.34
C ILE A 91 -4.35 -4.42 2.37
N GLY A 92 -5.52 -4.60 3.00
CA GLY A 92 -6.21 -5.89 3.03
C GLY A 92 -6.66 -6.36 1.64
N GLN A 93 -7.00 -5.45 0.73
CA GLN A 93 -7.27 -5.78 -0.68
C GLN A 93 -5.99 -6.17 -1.42
N ILE A 94 -4.89 -5.43 -1.22
CA ILE A 94 -3.60 -5.75 -1.86
C ILE A 94 -3.13 -7.14 -1.45
N GLN A 95 -3.24 -7.51 -0.17
CA GLN A 95 -2.82 -8.81 0.35
C GLN A 95 -3.56 -10.02 -0.28
N GLN A 96 -4.72 -9.81 -0.89
CA GLN A 96 -5.48 -10.85 -1.59
C GLN A 96 -5.11 -10.99 -3.06
N LYS A 97 -4.26 -10.11 -3.60
CA LYS A 97 -3.86 -10.13 -5.01
C LYS A 97 -2.76 -11.15 -5.26
N ASP A 98 -2.76 -11.72 -6.45
CA ASP A 98 -1.66 -12.56 -6.92
C ASP A 98 -0.41 -11.73 -7.20
N GLY A 99 0.75 -12.39 -7.25
CA GLY A 99 2.03 -11.75 -7.63
C GLY A 99 2.68 -10.89 -6.55
N LEU A 100 2.15 -10.84 -5.32
CA LEU A 100 2.82 -10.19 -4.20
C LEU A 100 4.14 -10.88 -3.87
N SER A 101 5.24 -10.13 -3.97
CA SER A 101 6.55 -10.57 -3.46
C SER A 101 6.55 -10.65 -1.94
N GLU A 102 7.38 -11.53 -1.37
CA GLU A 102 7.56 -11.64 0.08
C GLU A 102 7.97 -10.31 0.73
N SER A 103 8.84 -9.55 0.05
CA SER A 103 9.26 -8.24 0.53
C SER A 103 8.11 -7.24 0.64
N LEU A 104 7.16 -7.28 -0.29
CA LEU A 104 6.00 -6.40 -0.29
C LEU A 104 4.98 -6.84 0.77
N ARG A 105 4.72 -8.16 0.90
CA ARG A 105 3.86 -8.68 1.98
C ARG A 105 4.35 -8.23 3.35
N ARG A 106 5.67 -8.35 3.61
CA ARG A 106 6.27 -7.93 4.88
C ARG A 106 6.02 -6.44 5.15
N ARG A 107 6.29 -5.56 4.19
CA ARG A 107 6.06 -4.11 4.35
C ARG A 107 4.59 -3.77 4.60
N LEU A 108 3.66 -4.42 3.91
CA LEU A 108 2.23 -4.23 4.11
C LEU A 108 1.78 -4.69 5.52
N SER A 109 2.32 -5.81 6.00
CA SER A 109 2.06 -6.28 7.37
C SER A 109 2.62 -5.33 8.42
N GLU A 110 3.83 -4.80 8.22
CA GLU A 110 4.43 -3.78 9.10
C GLU A 110 3.58 -2.49 9.14
N MET A 111 3.03 -2.06 8.00
CA MET A 111 2.10 -0.93 7.94
C MET A 111 0.83 -1.20 8.76
N MET A 112 0.20 -2.37 8.60
CA MET A 112 -0.99 -2.75 9.38
C MET A 112 -0.72 -2.75 10.90
N ILE A 113 0.41 -3.30 11.32
CA ILE A 113 0.83 -3.30 12.75
C ILE A 113 1.01 -1.86 13.25
N THR A 114 1.67 -1.00 12.47
CA THR A 114 1.91 0.41 12.84
C THR A 114 0.61 1.19 12.98
N LEU A 115 -0.40 0.85 12.16
CA LEU A 115 -1.73 1.44 12.22
C LEU A 115 -2.60 0.90 13.35
N GLY A 116 -2.11 -0.07 14.14
CA GLY A 116 -2.90 -0.74 15.18
C GLY A 116 -4.05 -1.56 14.62
N ALA A 117 -4.00 -1.93 13.33
CA ALA A 117 -5.00 -2.78 12.73
C ALA A 117 -4.81 -4.21 13.26
N GLU A 118 -5.74 -4.67 14.09
CA GLU A 118 -5.88 -6.10 14.41
C GLU A 118 -5.96 -6.87 13.08
N PRO A 119 -5.23 -7.98 12.90
CA PRO A 119 -5.49 -8.88 11.79
C PRO A 119 -6.98 -9.18 11.83
N ARG A 120 -7.72 -8.89 10.74
CA ARG A 120 -9.09 -9.41 10.62
C ARG A 120 -8.98 -10.91 10.70
N GLN A 121 -9.15 -11.46 11.90
CA GLN A 121 -9.42 -12.86 12.13
C GLN A 121 -10.58 -13.15 11.20
N GLY A 122 -10.37 -14.05 10.23
CA GLY A 122 -11.47 -14.49 9.39
C GLY A 122 -12.61 -14.86 10.32
N GLU A 123 -13.77 -14.25 10.13
CA GLU A 123 -15.01 -14.75 10.71
C GLU A 123 -15.15 -16.20 10.23
N GLY A 124 -14.79 -17.15 11.09
CA GLY A 124 -14.68 -18.55 10.67
C GLY A 124 -13.89 -19.46 11.58
N ALA A 125 -14.10 -19.38 12.90
CA ALA A 125 -14.10 -20.49 13.88
C ALA A 125 -13.85 -19.93 15.28
N GLY A 126 -14.90 -19.40 15.91
CA GLY A 126 -14.95 -19.47 17.37
C GLY A 126 -14.80 -20.94 17.80
N PRO A 127 -14.27 -21.23 19.00
CA PRO A 127 -14.22 -22.60 19.49
C PRO A 127 -15.64 -23.15 19.46
N GLN A 128 -15.87 -24.13 18.59
CA GLN A 128 -17.11 -24.88 18.59
C GLN A 128 -17.20 -25.56 19.96
N THR A 129 -17.96 -24.95 20.86
CA THR A 129 -18.47 -25.62 22.04
C THR A 129 -19.36 -26.74 21.51
N VAL A 130 -18.77 -27.92 21.33
CA VAL A 130 -19.51 -29.16 21.13
C VAL A 130 -20.56 -29.24 22.24
N PRO A 131 -21.87 -29.28 21.92
CA PRO A 131 -22.87 -29.51 22.93
C PRO A 131 -22.63 -30.91 23.50
N GLN A 132 -22.34 -30.98 24.80
CA GLN A 132 -22.33 -32.25 25.51
C GLN A 132 -23.73 -32.88 25.36
N PRO A 133 -23.85 -34.16 24.97
CA PRO A 133 -25.14 -34.83 24.94
C PRO A 133 -25.70 -34.91 26.36
N LEU A 134 -26.97 -34.54 26.53
CA LEU A 134 -27.73 -34.69 27.77
C LEU A 134 -27.69 -36.16 28.25
N PRO A 135 -27.45 -36.43 29.54
CA PRO A 135 -27.60 -37.79 30.07
C PRO A 135 -29.09 -38.18 30.05
N GLY A 136 -29.39 -39.32 29.41
CA GLY A 136 -30.73 -39.89 29.36
C GLY A 136 -31.24 -40.30 30.75
N PRO A 137 -32.58 -40.38 30.94
CA PRO A 137 -33.15 -40.68 32.25
C PRO A 137 -32.86 -42.13 32.66
N ALA A 138 -32.55 -42.33 33.95
CA ALA A 138 -32.33 -43.63 34.55
C ALA A 138 -33.61 -44.49 34.50
N PRO A 139 -33.50 -45.80 34.21
CA PRO A 139 -34.63 -46.71 34.35
C PRO A 139 -34.91 -47.03 35.82
N ASN A 140 -36.20 -47.09 36.17
CA ASN A 140 -36.73 -47.67 37.41
C ASN A 140 -36.53 -49.18 37.45
#